data_AF-A0A6G5RCN7-F1
#
_entry.id   AF-A0A6G5RCN7-F1
#
_cell.length_a   1.000
_cell.length_b   1.000
_cell.length_c   1.000
_cell.angle_alpha   90.00
_cell.angle_beta   90.00
_cell.angle_gamma   90.00
#
_symmetry.space_group_name_H-M   'P 1'
#
loop_
_entity.id
_entity.type
_entity.pdbx_description
1 polymer ?
#
loop_
_entity_poly.entity_id
_entity_poly.type
_entity_poly.pdbx_seq_one_letter_code
_entity_poly.pdbx_strand_id
1 'polypeptide(L)'
;MGHCGGTEFAAALRELKDRTPHSFETLAARTGISRSALHRYCSGTSVPADFATVERFAKRCGADRDELVGLHRLWVRATEPDAPGRDAEPDEPDASGRAPKPVEPEVPRPRARPTVAARARWRSRDLVGVAVAVVVGAGLLGVVRGTAGASDEERLLLSQACEGPVGMGERGECVREVQRLLVEAGGDLDVTGRFIGDTRSLVVAFQTFAGLHDNGVVDTATKQALYDEDMDVSLQTWSEERVADRIREVFDRDAGQAVRTAECQSLLEPLATTSQADSTRTWGVFQLSESHLRELDGTPVDALDPEWNIRAAHRLWSRHEDFRAWPHCNVTVEPVDQL
;
A
#
# COMPACT_ATOMS: atom_id res chain seq x y z
N MET A 1 24.06 -17.61 -12.85
CA MET A 1 25.08 -16.69 -12.27
C MET A 1 24.44 -15.32 -12.00
N GLY A 2 23.43 -15.26 -11.11
CA GLY A 2 22.61 -14.05 -10.88
C GLY A 2 22.75 -13.44 -9.48
N HIS A 3 23.98 -13.26 -8.97
CA HIS A 3 24.20 -12.70 -7.61
C HIS A 3 25.16 -11.49 -7.59
N CYS A 4 25.64 -11.01 -8.75
CA CYS A 4 26.64 -9.92 -8.79
C CYS A 4 26.06 -8.56 -8.37
N GLY A 5 24.78 -8.27 -8.65
CA GLY A 5 24.17 -6.98 -8.28
C GLY A 5 24.01 -6.79 -6.77
N GLY A 6 23.57 -7.84 -6.05
CA GLY A 6 23.38 -7.79 -4.60
C GLY A 6 24.71 -7.70 -3.82
N THR A 7 25.78 -8.29 -4.32
CA THR A 7 27.10 -8.26 -3.67
C THR A 7 27.80 -6.91 -3.81
N GLU A 8 27.68 -6.26 -4.98
CA GLU A 8 28.16 -4.88 -5.22
C GLU A 8 27.42 -3.88 -4.33
N PHE A 9 26.09 -3.99 -4.26
CA PHE A 9 25.27 -3.14 -3.40
C PHE A 9 25.64 -3.30 -1.90
N ALA A 10 25.80 -4.54 -1.44
CA ALA A 10 26.21 -4.81 -0.06
C ALA A 10 27.63 -4.30 0.26
N ALA A 11 28.54 -4.32 -0.71
CA ALA A 11 29.88 -3.76 -0.56
C ALA A 11 29.85 -2.24 -0.37
N ALA A 12 29.05 -1.53 -1.17
CA ALA A 12 28.86 -0.08 -1.03
C ALA A 12 28.27 0.30 0.34
N LEU A 13 27.29 -0.47 0.84
CA LEU A 13 26.74 -0.26 2.19
C LEU A 13 27.77 -0.50 3.30
N ARG A 14 28.66 -1.48 3.14
CA ARG A 14 29.75 -1.74 4.10
C ARG A 14 30.77 -0.61 4.11
N GLU A 15 31.17 -0.12 2.95
CA GLU A 15 32.10 1.00 2.82
C GLU A 15 31.55 2.28 3.48
N LEU A 16 30.26 2.55 3.32
CA LEU A 16 29.57 3.62 4.05
C LEU A 16 29.61 3.42 5.56
N LYS A 17 29.32 2.21 6.03
CA LYS A 17 29.34 1.90 7.47
C LYS A 17 30.75 1.98 8.06
N ASP A 18 31.78 1.55 7.34
CA ASP A 18 33.17 1.51 7.83
C ASP A 18 33.80 2.91 7.99
N ARG A 19 33.20 3.94 7.36
CA ARG A 19 33.53 5.35 7.62
C ARG A 19 33.06 5.86 8.98
N THR A 20 32.12 5.17 9.61
CA THR A 20 31.59 5.56 10.93
C THR A 20 32.05 4.61 12.03
N PRO A 21 32.38 5.11 13.23
CA PRO A 21 32.69 4.25 14.38
C PRO A 21 31.41 3.68 15.03
N HIS A 22 30.25 3.79 14.38
CA HIS A 22 28.97 3.38 14.96
C HIS A 22 28.74 1.89 14.79
N SER A 23 28.36 1.22 15.89
CA SER A 23 27.90 -0.17 15.83
C SER A 23 26.56 -0.25 15.10
N PHE A 24 26.25 -1.41 14.52
CA PHE A 24 24.93 -1.66 13.90
C PHE A 24 23.77 -1.43 14.88
N GLU A 25 24.00 -1.59 16.18
CA GLU A 25 23.03 -1.31 17.24
C GLU A 25 22.77 0.19 17.42
N THR A 26 23.82 1.01 17.32
CA THR A 26 23.72 2.48 17.35
C THR A 26 23.03 3.01 16.10
N LEU A 27 23.31 2.40 14.94
CA LEU A 27 22.66 2.76 13.67
C LEU A 27 21.18 2.37 13.69
N ALA A 28 20.85 1.16 14.14
CA ALA A 28 19.48 0.67 14.26
C ALA A 28 18.58 1.60 15.11
N ALA A 29 19.07 2.01 16.28
CA ALA A 29 18.34 2.91 17.18
C ALA A 29 18.07 4.29 16.56
N ARG A 30 18.88 4.72 15.59
CA ARG A 30 18.81 6.07 14.98
C ARG A 30 18.12 6.09 13.62
N THR A 31 18.03 4.96 12.93
CA THR A 31 17.39 4.85 11.61
C THR A 31 16.01 4.18 11.66
N GLY A 32 15.64 3.57 12.79
CA GLY A 32 14.40 2.79 12.93
C GLY A 32 14.44 1.43 12.23
N ILE A 33 15.62 1.02 11.75
CA ILE A 33 15.85 -0.26 11.07
C ILE A 33 16.37 -1.26 12.10
N SER A 34 15.89 -2.51 12.10
CA SER A 34 16.38 -3.51 13.05
C SER A 34 17.86 -3.84 12.82
N ARG A 35 18.59 -4.14 13.90
CA ARG A 35 20.02 -4.54 13.84
C ARG A 35 20.23 -5.72 12.88
N SER A 36 19.33 -6.71 12.92
CA SER A 36 19.41 -7.90 12.07
C SER A 36 19.19 -7.58 10.59
N ALA A 37 18.31 -6.62 10.27
CA ALA A 37 18.11 -6.16 8.90
C ALA A 37 19.35 -5.43 8.36
N LEU A 38 19.93 -4.51 9.14
CA LEU A 38 21.19 -3.84 8.77
C LEU A 38 22.32 -4.83 8.52
N HIS A 39 22.45 -5.85 9.38
CA HIS A 39 23.46 -6.89 9.21
C HIS A 39 23.26 -7.65 7.90
N ARG A 40 22.03 -8.05 7.58
CA ARG A 40 21.68 -8.73 6.32
C ARG A 40 21.94 -7.88 5.08
N TYR A 41 21.66 -6.58 5.15
CA TYR A 41 21.89 -5.66 4.04
C TYR A 41 23.40 -5.49 3.76
N CYS A 42 24.19 -5.29 4.81
CA CYS A 42 25.65 -5.18 4.66
C CYS A 42 26.33 -6.51 4.30
N SER A 43 25.77 -7.66 4.69
CA SER A 43 26.28 -8.98 4.29
C SER A 43 25.82 -9.42 2.89
N GLY A 44 24.90 -8.69 2.26
CA GLY A 44 24.34 -9.05 0.95
C GLY A 44 23.38 -10.23 0.96
N THR A 45 22.88 -10.59 2.14
CA THR A 45 21.91 -11.70 2.33
C THR A 45 20.48 -11.27 1.97
N SER A 46 20.20 -9.98 1.98
CA SER A 46 18.95 -9.42 1.47
C SER A 46 19.16 -7.98 1.00
N VAL A 47 18.34 -7.51 0.07
CA VAL A 47 18.30 -6.10 -0.36
C VAL A 47 17.04 -5.44 0.24
N PRO A 48 17.10 -4.19 0.71
CA PRO A 48 15.91 -3.47 1.17
C PRO A 48 14.88 -3.32 0.05
N ALA A 49 13.59 -3.40 0.36
CA ALA A 49 12.52 -3.30 -0.63
C ALA A 49 12.21 -1.84 -1.05
N ASP A 50 12.68 -0.88 -0.27
CA ASP A 50 12.49 0.56 -0.49
C ASP A 50 13.83 1.29 -0.35
N PHE A 51 14.03 2.29 -1.20
CA PHE A 51 15.25 3.09 -1.19
C PHE A 51 15.29 4.10 -0.05
N ALA A 52 14.16 4.56 0.50
CA ALA A 52 14.18 5.48 1.65
C ALA A 52 14.82 4.83 2.90
N THR A 53 14.69 3.51 3.05
CA THR A 53 15.42 2.72 4.07
C THR A 53 16.93 2.78 3.86
N VAL A 54 17.37 2.63 2.60
CA VAL A 54 18.77 2.72 2.19
C VAL A 54 19.31 4.14 2.40
N GLU A 55 18.55 5.14 1.98
CA GLU A 55 18.89 6.55 2.05
C GLU A 55 19.05 7.01 3.50
N ARG A 56 18.14 6.61 4.40
CA ARG A 56 18.22 6.96 5.83
C ARG A 56 19.46 6.38 6.50
N PHE A 57 19.83 5.15 6.14
CA PHE A 57 21.07 4.53 6.57
C PHE A 57 22.30 5.26 5.99
N ALA A 58 22.32 5.49 4.67
CA ALA A 58 23.44 6.10 3.98
C ALA A 58 23.69 7.55 4.45
N LYS A 59 22.64 8.37 4.60
CA LYS A 59 22.74 9.72 5.18
C LYS A 59 23.27 9.69 6.61
N ARG A 60 22.92 8.68 7.41
CA ARG A 60 23.45 8.52 8.77
C ARG A 60 24.93 8.13 8.78
N CYS A 61 25.37 7.42 7.75
CA CYS A 61 26.77 7.08 7.50
C CYS A 61 27.57 8.23 6.85
N GLY A 62 26.93 9.37 6.56
CA GLY A 62 27.57 10.55 5.98
C GLY A 62 27.67 10.53 4.46
N ALA A 63 26.80 9.78 3.77
CA ALA A 63 26.76 9.77 2.31
C ALA A 63 26.44 11.16 1.74
N ASP A 64 27.19 11.57 0.72
CA ASP A 64 26.87 12.74 -0.09
C ASP A 64 25.85 12.43 -1.22
N ARG A 65 25.46 13.45 -1.99
CA ARG A 65 24.46 13.31 -3.05
C ARG A 65 24.92 12.37 -4.18
N ASP A 66 26.18 12.41 -4.55
CA ASP A 66 26.70 11.62 -5.66
C ASP A 66 26.82 10.14 -5.26
N GLU A 67 27.17 9.89 -3.99
CA GLU A 67 27.16 8.57 -3.38
C GLU A 67 25.74 7.99 -3.27
N LEU A 68 24.74 8.81 -2.92
CA LEU A 68 23.33 8.38 -2.90
C LEU A 68 22.83 8.00 -4.29
N VAL A 69 23.19 8.77 -5.33
CA VAL A 69 22.86 8.44 -6.73
C VAL A 69 23.53 7.14 -7.16
N GLY A 70 24.80 6.94 -6.81
CA GLY A 70 25.52 5.69 -7.07
C GLY A 70 24.86 4.48 -6.38
N LEU A 71 24.47 4.65 -5.12
CA LEU A 71 23.80 3.63 -4.33
C LEU A 71 22.42 3.28 -4.86
N HIS A 72 21.66 4.26 -5.37
CA HIS A 72 20.37 4.05 -6.03
C HIS A 72 20.51 3.18 -7.28
N ARG A 73 21.53 3.43 -8.12
CA ARG A 73 21.79 2.61 -9.33
C ARG A 73 22.10 1.16 -8.97
N LEU A 74 22.90 0.93 -7.93
CA LEU A 74 23.23 -0.41 -7.44
C LEU A 74 22.01 -1.09 -6.82
N TRP A 75 21.18 -0.34 -6.10
CA TRP A 75 19.95 -0.83 -5.52
C TRP A 75 18.97 -1.31 -6.60
N VAL A 76 18.70 -0.48 -7.62
CA VAL A 76 17.85 -0.85 -8.77
C VAL A 76 18.34 -2.15 -9.39
N ARG A 77 19.63 -2.25 -9.75
CA ARG A 77 20.22 -3.47 -10.32
C ARG A 77 20.08 -4.70 -9.43
N ALA A 78 20.17 -4.52 -8.11
CA ALA A 78 20.03 -5.62 -7.15
C ALA A 78 18.57 -6.02 -6.90
N THR A 79 17.61 -5.16 -7.28
CA THR A 79 16.16 -5.40 -7.14
C THR A 79 15.46 -5.74 -8.45
N GLU A 80 16.09 -5.51 -9.61
CA GLU A 80 15.53 -5.92 -10.90
C GLU A 80 15.48 -7.46 -10.96
N PRO A 81 14.33 -8.05 -11.33
CA PRO A 81 14.24 -9.49 -11.54
C PRO A 81 15.07 -9.87 -12.78
N ASP A 82 15.87 -10.94 -12.67
CA ASP A 82 16.48 -11.58 -13.84
C ASP A 82 15.38 -11.86 -14.88
N ALA A 83 15.56 -11.34 -16.11
CA ALA A 83 14.65 -11.62 -17.22
C ALA A 83 14.49 -13.14 -17.41
N PRO A 84 13.30 -13.65 -17.79
CA PRO A 84 13.04 -15.09 -17.78
C PRO A 84 13.89 -15.81 -18.83
N GLY A 85 15.01 -16.37 -18.38
CA GLY A 85 15.80 -17.38 -19.06
C GLY A 85 15.23 -18.76 -18.73
N ARG A 86 14.97 -19.52 -19.78
CA ARG A 86 14.36 -20.87 -19.81
C ARG A 86 14.99 -21.86 -18.82
N ASP A 87 14.09 -22.74 -18.35
CA ASP A 87 14.29 -24.07 -17.79
C ASP A 87 15.06 -24.19 -16.46
N ALA A 88 14.32 -24.24 -15.36
CA ALA A 88 14.65 -25.04 -14.18
C ALA A 88 13.36 -25.38 -13.41
N GLU A 89 13.02 -26.67 -13.36
CA GLU A 89 11.98 -27.25 -12.50
C GLU A 89 12.21 -26.95 -11.01
N PRO A 90 11.17 -27.04 -10.15
CA PRO A 90 11.28 -26.72 -8.74
C PRO A 90 11.99 -27.86 -7.99
N ASP A 91 13.16 -27.57 -7.41
CA ASP A 91 13.78 -28.43 -6.39
C ASP A 91 13.04 -28.23 -5.05
N GLU A 92 12.57 -29.35 -4.48
CA GLU A 92 12.02 -29.41 -3.12
C GLU A 92 13.10 -29.07 -2.07
N PRO A 93 12.79 -28.34 -0.98
CA PRO A 93 13.75 -28.15 0.09
C PRO A 93 13.84 -29.39 0.99
N ASP A 94 15.00 -30.05 0.91
CA ASP A 94 15.54 -31.02 1.86
C ASP A 94 15.55 -30.46 3.29
N ALA A 95 14.77 -31.10 4.17
CA ALA A 95 14.72 -30.81 5.58
C ALA A 95 15.82 -31.59 6.32
N SER A 96 17.00 -30.98 6.49
CA SER A 96 17.98 -31.43 7.49
C SER A 96 18.77 -30.25 8.07
N GLY A 97 18.41 -29.85 9.29
CA GLY A 97 19.03 -28.70 9.96
C GLY A 97 18.55 -28.43 11.38
N ARG A 98 18.45 -29.50 12.20
CA ARG A 98 18.56 -29.56 13.67
C ARG A 98 18.18 -28.32 14.53
N ALA A 99 17.08 -28.47 15.26
CA ALA A 99 16.59 -27.58 16.32
C ALA A 99 17.59 -27.35 17.49
N PRO A 100 17.59 -26.15 18.11
CA PRO A 100 17.89 -25.97 19.52
C PRO A 100 16.61 -25.81 20.36
N LYS A 101 16.61 -26.44 21.54
CA LYS A 101 15.49 -26.48 22.51
C LYS A 101 15.22 -25.10 23.15
N PRO A 102 13.96 -24.77 23.49
CA PRO A 102 13.63 -23.53 24.21
C PRO A 102 14.11 -23.55 25.67
N VAL A 103 14.71 -22.44 26.11
CA VAL A 103 14.81 -22.07 27.53
C VAL A 103 13.72 -21.05 27.80
N GLU A 104 12.83 -21.43 28.72
CA GLU A 104 11.64 -20.72 29.17
C GLU A 104 12.02 -19.52 30.06
N PRO A 105 11.55 -18.28 29.76
CA PRO A 105 11.68 -17.18 30.70
C PRO A 105 10.49 -17.16 31.68
N GLU A 106 10.84 -17.18 32.96
CA GLU A 106 9.93 -17.13 34.11
C GLU A 106 9.30 -15.74 34.27
N VAL A 107 7.97 -15.66 34.30
CA VAL A 107 7.19 -14.42 34.48
C VAL A 107 7.03 -14.10 35.98
N PRO A 108 7.37 -12.90 36.48
CA PRO A 108 6.96 -12.49 37.81
C PRO A 108 5.55 -11.87 37.79
N ARG A 109 4.68 -12.41 38.66
CA ARG A 109 3.27 -12.00 38.85
C ARG A 109 3.17 -10.57 39.41
N PRO A 110 2.21 -9.74 38.96
CA PRO A 110 1.91 -8.48 39.63
C PRO A 110 0.94 -8.68 40.79
N ARG A 111 1.28 -8.05 41.93
CA ARG A 111 0.41 -7.91 43.11
C ARG A 111 -0.63 -6.81 42.87
N ALA A 112 -1.84 -7.04 43.39
CA ALA A 112 -2.99 -6.17 43.26
C ALA A 112 -3.07 -5.06 44.32
N ARG A 113 -3.83 -4.00 43.92
CA ARG A 113 -4.66 -3.02 44.68
C ARG A 113 -4.08 -1.61 44.90
N PRO A 114 -4.91 -0.56 45.14
CA PRO A 114 -6.38 -0.45 45.06
C PRO A 114 -6.91 0.70 44.17
N THR A 115 -8.24 0.67 44.00
CA THR A 115 -9.16 1.60 43.32
C THR A 115 -9.16 3.03 43.84
N VAL A 116 -9.36 4.01 42.93
CA VAL A 116 -10.03 5.27 43.23
C VAL A 116 -11.07 5.57 42.14
N ALA A 117 -12.31 5.77 42.59
CA ALA A 117 -13.49 6.02 41.79
C ALA A 117 -13.52 7.45 41.24
N ALA A 118 -13.95 7.61 39.99
CA ALA A 118 -14.50 8.86 39.48
C ALA A 118 -15.89 8.56 38.90
N ARG A 119 -16.90 9.09 39.59
CA ARG A 119 -18.32 9.04 39.22
C ARG A 119 -18.56 10.04 38.09
N ALA A 120 -19.13 9.59 36.97
CA ALA A 120 -19.81 10.46 36.04
C ALA A 120 -21.20 9.87 35.73
N ARG A 121 -22.20 10.73 35.95
CA ARG A 121 -23.63 10.46 36.02
C ARG A 121 -24.20 10.41 34.61
N TRP A 122 -25.01 9.40 34.28
CA TRP A 122 -26.09 9.55 33.30
C TRP A 122 -27.41 9.03 33.87
N ARG A 123 -28.45 9.82 33.64
CA ARG A 123 -29.78 9.74 34.22
C ARG A 123 -30.67 8.79 33.40
N SER A 124 -31.32 7.89 34.14
CA SER A 124 -32.71 7.42 34.02
C SER A 124 -33.31 7.12 32.64
N ARG A 125 -33.64 5.85 32.42
CA ARG A 125 -34.98 5.47 31.95
C ARG A 125 -35.49 4.29 32.78
N ASP A 126 -36.69 4.45 33.31
CA ASP A 126 -37.47 3.46 34.03
C ASP A 126 -37.75 2.22 33.16
N LEU A 127 -37.78 1.02 33.77
CA LEU A 127 -38.79 0.00 33.50
C LEU A 127 -38.88 -1.00 34.68
N VAL A 128 -40.09 -1.05 35.24
CA VAL A 128 -40.74 -2.07 36.08
C VAL A 128 -40.57 -3.47 35.44
N GLY A 129 -40.52 -4.65 36.07
CA GLY A 129 -40.61 -5.14 37.44
C GLY A 129 -40.69 -6.69 37.41
N VAL A 130 -40.07 -7.35 38.40
CA VAL A 130 -40.40 -8.66 39.02
C VAL A 130 -40.65 -9.92 38.15
N ALA A 131 -39.80 -10.95 38.27
CA ALA A 131 -40.14 -12.22 38.96
C ALA A 131 -39.03 -13.29 38.83
N VAL A 132 -38.79 -13.98 39.95
CA VAL A 132 -37.83 -15.07 40.19
C VAL A 132 -38.38 -16.41 39.68
N ALA A 133 -37.52 -17.24 39.08
CA ALA A 133 -37.64 -18.70 39.16
C ALA A 133 -36.26 -19.37 39.07
N VAL A 134 -35.80 -19.87 40.22
CA VAL A 134 -34.68 -20.80 40.37
C VAL A 134 -35.15 -22.18 39.88
N VAL A 135 -34.41 -22.77 38.94
CA VAL A 135 -34.39 -24.24 38.75
C VAL A 135 -32.93 -24.69 38.70
N VAL A 136 -32.55 -25.39 39.76
CA VAL A 136 -31.35 -26.21 39.86
C VAL A 136 -31.59 -27.48 39.05
N GLY A 137 -30.69 -27.80 38.11
CA GLY A 137 -30.80 -29.00 37.28
C GLY A 137 -29.48 -29.38 36.64
N ALA A 138 -28.73 -30.21 37.37
CA ALA A 138 -27.80 -31.28 36.95
C ALA A 138 -26.99 -31.14 35.65
N GLY A 139 -25.70 -31.42 35.78
CA GLY A 139 -24.73 -31.26 34.71
C GLY A 139 -24.86 -32.22 33.54
N LEU A 140 -24.33 -31.74 32.42
CA LEU A 140 -23.61 -32.53 31.43
C LEU A 140 -22.48 -31.62 30.92
N LEU A 141 -21.25 -32.01 31.24
CA LEU A 141 -20.03 -31.48 30.62
C LEU A 141 -20.02 -31.92 29.15
N GLY A 142 -20.74 -31.19 28.31
CA GLY A 142 -20.54 -31.20 26.87
C GLY A 142 -19.34 -30.33 26.56
N VAL A 143 -18.18 -30.96 26.33
CA VAL A 143 -17.05 -30.28 25.68
C VAL A 143 -17.52 -29.90 24.29
N VAL A 144 -18.02 -28.67 24.12
CA VAL A 144 -18.15 -28.06 22.80
C VAL A 144 -16.71 -27.80 22.36
N ARG A 145 -16.12 -28.76 21.65
CA ARG A 145 -15.01 -28.47 20.76
C ARG A 145 -15.57 -27.50 19.73
N GLY A 146 -15.35 -26.21 19.97
CA GLY A 146 -15.65 -25.17 19.00
C GLY A 146 -14.94 -25.54 17.71
N THR A 147 -15.70 -25.75 16.66
CA THR A 147 -15.21 -25.65 15.28
C THR A 147 -14.94 -24.17 15.01
N ALA A 148 -13.94 -23.60 15.67
CA ALA A 148 -13.44 -22.25 15.45
C ALA A 148 -12.47 -22.24 14.25
N GLY A 149 -12.84 -22.92 13.17
CA GLY A 149 -12.00 -23.12 11.99
C GLY A 149 -12.63 -22.68 10.68
N ALA A 150 -13.95 -22.40 10.64
CA ALA A 150 -14.62 -21.99 9.42
C ALA A 150 -14.64 -20.45 9.23
N SER A 151 -14.74 -19.68 10.33
CA SER A 151 -14.75 -18.21 10.27
C SER A 151 -13.35 -17.58 10.12
N ASP A 152 -12.30 -18.30 10.52
CA ASP A 152 -10.91 -17.84 10.40
C ASP A 152 -10.38 -17.93 8.96
N GLU A 153 -10.89 -18.88 8.16
CA GLU A 153 -10.60 -18.95 6.72
C GLU A 153 -11.40 -17.90 5.93
N GLU A 154 -12.63 -17.58 6.35
CA GLU A 154 -13.51 -16.63 5.68
C GLU A 154 -13.04 -15.17 5.82
N ARG A 155 -12.29 -14.84 6.89
CA ARG A 155 -11.68 -13.52 7.10
C ARG A 155 -10.17 -13.59 7.26
N LEU A 156 -9.50 -14.16 6.27
CA LEU A 156 -8.05 -14.36 6.25
C LEU A 156 -7.25 -13.11 6.66
N LEU A 157 -7.61 -11.90 6.23
CA LEU A 157 -6.85 -10.68 6.60
C LEU A 157 -6.92 -10.36 8.10
N LEU A 158 -7.96 -10.82 8.80
CA LEU A 158 -8.12 -10.62 10.25
C LEU A 158 -7.53 -11.76 11.09
N SER A 159 -7.03 -12.81 10.44
CA SER A 159 -6.37 -13.94 11.11
C SER A 159 -4.93 -13.62 11.52
N GLN A 160 -4.34 -14.46 12.37
CA GLN A 160 -2.92 -14.35 12.74
C GLN A 160 -1.96 -14.51 11.54
N ALA A 161 -2.38 -15.19 10.47
CA ALA A 161 -1.56 -15.36 9.27
C ALA A 161 -1.27 -14.01 8.56
N CYS A 162 -2.17 -13.04 8.73
CA CYS A 162 -2.08 -11.71 8.14
C CYS A 162 -2.09 -10.62 9.22
N GLU A 163 -1.37 -10.80 10.34
CA GLU A 163 -1.37 -9.82 11.44
C GLU A 163 -0.78 -8.45 11.03
N GLY A 164 0.28 -8.45 10.22
CA GLY A 164 0.98 -7.24 9.76
C GLY A 164 0.24 -6.45 8.66
N PRO A 165 0.53 -5.15 8.49
CA PRO A 165 -0.06 -4.36 7.40
C PRO A 165 0.35 -4.93 6.05
N VAL A 166 -0.57 -4.89 5.07
CA VAL A 166 -0.29 -5.37 3.71
C VAL A 166 -0.02 -4.19 2.76
N GLY A 167 1.06 -4.22 1.99
CA GLY A 167 1.43 -3.04 1.17
C GLY A 167 2.40 -3.30 0.04
N MET A 168 2.84 -2.21 -0.61
CA MET A 168 3.70 -2.25 -1.80
C MET A 168 4.92 -3.16 -1.63
N GLY A 169 5.13 -4.03 -2.62
CA GLY A 169 6.25 -4.98 -2.66
C GLY A 169 5.96 -6.32 -1.98
N GLU A 170 4.91 -6.43 -1.17
CA GLU A 170 4.52 -7.69 -0.56
C GLU A 170 3.89 -8.68 -1.54
N ARG A 171 3.92 -9.96 -1.17
CA ARG A 171 3.45 -11.08 -2.00
C ARG A 171 2.87 -12.18 -1.12
N GLY A 172 1.95 -12.97 -1.67
CA GLY A 172 1.39 -14.16 -1.02
C GLY A 172 -0.12 -14.08 -0.79
N GLU A 173 -0.62 -14.97 0.07
CA GLU A 173 -2.07 -15.18 0.26
C GLU A 173 -2.78 -13.96 0.85
N CYS A 174 -2.16 -13.23 1.79
CA CYS A 174 -2.74 -11.99 2.30
C CYS A 174 -2.94 -10.94 1.19
N VAL A 175 -2.03 -10.88 0.20
CA VAL A 175 -2.17 -9.97 -0.94
C VAL A 175 -3.25 -10.45 -1.90
N ARG A 176 -3.33 -11.76 -2.17
CA ARG A 176 -4.41 -12.33 -2.99
C ARG A 176 -5.78 -12.01 -2.41
N GLU A 177 -5.90 -12.11 -1.10
CA GLU A 177 -7.14 -11.82 -0.41
C GLU A 177 -7.52 -10.33 -0.49
N VAL A 178 -6.56 -9.42 -0.30
CA VAL A 178 -6.80 -7.99 -0.56
C VAL A 178 -7.30 -7.77 -1.99
N GLN A 179 -6.62 -8.38 -2.97
CA GLN A 179 -6.97 -8.23 -4.38
C GLN A 179 -8.37 -8.79 -4.67
N ARG A 180 -8.74 -9.95 -4.12
CA ARG A 180 -10.08 -10.54 -4.23
C ARG A 180 -11.15 -9.60 -3.69
N LEU A 181 -10.95 -9.04 -2.49
CA LEU A 181 -11.91 -8.12 -1.87
C LEU A 181 -12.06 -6.81 -2.67
N LEU A 182 -10.98 -6.30 -3.26
CA LEU A 182 -11.05 -5.15 -4.16
C LEU A 182 -11.81 -5.47 -5.46
N VAL A 183 -11.64 -6.67 -6.03
CA VAL A 183 -12.43 -7.12 -7.19
C VAL A 183 -13.91 -7.24 -6.81
N GLU A 184 -14.22 -7.76 -5.61
CA GLU A 184 -15.60 -7.85 -5.12
C GLU A 184 -16.24 -6.49 -4.89
N ALA A 185 -15.47 -5.49 -4.45
CA ALA A 185 -15.89 -4.10 -4.41
C ALA A 185 -16.07 -3.47 -5.81
N GLY A 186 -15.73 -4.18 -6.89
CA GLY A 186 -15.91 -3.76 -8.28
C GLY A 186 -14.68 -3.16 -8.94
N GLY A 187 -13.49 -3.33 -8.35
CA GLY A 187 -12.22 -2.91 -8.94
C GLY A 187 -11.78 -3.84 -10.07
N ASP A 188 -11.16 -3.27 -11.10
CA ASP A 188 -10.57 -4.02 -12.21
C ASP A 188 -9.10 -4.33 -11.92
N LEU A 189 -8.80 -5.56 -11.51
CA LEU A 189 -7.42 -6.00 -11.28
C LEU A 189 -7.25 -7.53 -11.41
N ASP A 190 -6.02 -7.94 -11.72
CA ASP A 190 -5.61 -9.35 -11.65
C ASP A 190 -5.24 -9.78 -10.22
N VAL A 191 -5.77 -10.92 -9.77
CA VAL A 191 -5.45 -11.54 -8.46
C VAL A 191 -4.12 -12.32 -8.53
N THR A 192 -3.02 -11.59 -8.70
CA THR A 192 -1.68 -12.18 -8.89
C THR A 192 -1.02 -12.62 -7.57
N GLY A 193 -1.47 -12.08 -6.43
CA GLY A 193 -0.80 -12.22 -5.14
C GLY A 193 0.47 -11.38 -5.02
N ARG A 194 0.62 -10.33 -5.83
CA ARG A 194 1.72 -9.36 -5.76
C ARG A 194 1.18 -7.95 -5.62
N PHE A 195 1.61 -7.23 -4.59
CA PHE A 195 1.14 -5.88 -4.32
C PHE A 195 2.01 -4.88 -5.06
N ILE A 196 1.54 -4.48 -6.25
CA ILE A 196 2.20 -3.54 -7.16
C ILE A 196 1.35 -2.27 -7.35
N GLY A 197 1.71 -1.43 -8.34
CA GLY A 197 1.08 -0.13 -8.60
C GLY A 197 -0.45 -0.19 -8.70
N ASP A 198 -0.99 -1.10 -9.50
CA ASP A 198 -2.43 -1.19 -9.76
C ASP A 198 -3.21 -1.57 -8.49
N THR A 199 -2.72 -2.58 -7.75
CA THR A 199 -3.30 -2.95 -6.44
C THR A 199 -3.23 -1.78 -5.46
N ARG A 200 -2.08 -1.07 -5.40
CA ARG A 200 -1.95 0.10 -4.54
C ARG A 200 -2.95 1.19 -4.92
N SER A 201 -3.14 1.43 -6.21
CA SER A 201 -4.05 2.46 -6.69
C SER A 201 -5.47 2.20 -6.23
N LEU A 202 -5.94 0.96 -6.37
CA LEU A 202 -7.28 0.57 -5.92
C LEU A 202 -7.42 0.54 -4.41
N VAL A 203 -6.37 0.19 -3.64
CA VAL A 203 -6.39 0.35 -2.18
C VAL A 203 -6.55 1.82 -1.80
N VAL A 204 -5.83 2.74 -2.46
CA VAL A 204 -5.99 4.18 -2.20
C VAL A 204 -7.40 4.62 -2.55
N ALA A 205 -7.93 4.25 -3.71
CA ALA A 205 -9.31 4.59 -4.10
C ALA A 205 -10.34 4.06 -3.08
N PHE A 206 -10.22 2.80 -2.66
CA PHE A 206 -11.07 2.20 -1.65
C PHE A 206 -10.99 2.97 -0.33
N GLN A 207 -9.79 3.26 0.16
CA GLN A 207 -9.60 4.02 1.39
C GLN A 207 -10.20 5.42 1.30
N THR A 208 -10.06 6.09 0.15
CA THR A 208 -10.65 7.41 -0.10
C THR A 208 -12.18 7.36 -0.03
N PHE A 209 -12.82 6.39 -0.69
CA PHE A 209 -14.28 6.24 -0.64
C PHE A 209 -14.79 5.79 0.73
N ALA A 210 -14.02 4.96 1.44
CA ALA A 210 -14.34 4.52 2.80
C ALA A 210 -14.09 5.59 3.87
N GLY A 211 -13.52 6.75 3.52
CA GLY A 211 -13.17 7.81 4.46
C GLY A 211 -12.04 7.43 5.43
N LEU A 212 -11.18 6.49 5.02
CA LEU A 212 -10.01 6.02 5.76
C LEU A 212 -8.77 6.87 5.44
N HIS A 213 -7.67 6.58 6.16
CA HIS A 213 -6.37 7.13 5.81
C HIS A 213 -5.83 6.47 4.53
N ASP A 214 -5.87 7.21 3.44
CA ASP A 214 -5.63 6.80 2.05
C ASP A 214 -4.15 6.58 1.69
N ASN A 215 -3.34 5.99 2.55
CA ASN A 215 -1.89 5.81 2.33
C ASN A 215 -1.52 4.70 1.33
N GLY A 216 -2.48 3.88 0.90
CA GLY A 216 -2.25 2.72 0.06
C GLY A 216 -1.64 1.52 0.81
N VAL A 217 -1.70 1.54 2.14
CA VAL A 217 -1.30 0.44 3.03
C VAL A 217 -2.53 -0.15 3.68
N VAL A 218 -2.73 -1.45 3.53
CA VAL A 218 -3.87 -2.19 4.09
C VAL A 218 -3.56 -2.55 5.54
N ASP A 219 -3.74 -1.56 6.42
CA ASP A 219 -3.64 -1.68 7.86
C ASP A 219 -4.89 -2.33 8.49
N THR A 220 -4.93 -2.46 9.82
CA THR A 220 -6.06 -3.10 10.53
C THR A 220 -7.40 -2.44 10.22
N ALA A 221 -7.45 -1.10 10.11
CA ALA A 221 -8.68 -0.39 9.81
C ALA A 221 -9.15 -0.70 8.38
N THR A 222 -8.22 -0.70 7.41
CA THR A 222 -8.52 -1.03 6.01
C THR A 222 -8.97 -2.48 5.87
N LYS A 223 -8.35 -3.43 6.58
CA LYS A 223 -8.78 -4.85 6.58
C LYS A 223 -10.18 -5.04 7.11
N GLN A 224 -10.54 -4.31 8.16
CA GLN A 224 -11.89 -4.35 8.72
C GLN A 224 -12.90 -3.81 7.71
N ALA A 225 -12.62 -2.66 7.11
CA ALA A 225 -13.49 -2.06 6.10
C ALA A 225 -13.67 -2.94 4.85
N LEU A 226 -12.62 -3.64 4.39
CA LEU A 226 -12.73 -4.56 3.25
C LEU A 226 -13.67 -5.76 3.49
N TYR A 227 -13.91 -6.14 4.76
CA TYR A 227 -14.86 -7.20 5.12
C TYR A 227 -16.20 -6.68 5.64
N ASP A 228 -16.36 -5.36 5.72
CA ASP A 228 -17.56 -4.77 6.29
C ASP A 228 -18.63 -4.64 5.21
N GLU A 229 -19.55 -5.60 5.17
CA GLU A 229 -20.67 -5.61 4.21
C GLU A 229 -21.65 -4.45 4.43
N ASP A 230 -21.65 -3.83 5.61
CA ASP A 230 -22.47 -2.64 5.88
C ASP A 230 -21.82 -1.36 5.32
N MET A 231 -20.52 -1.39 4.97
CA MET A 231 -19.85 -0.31 4.25
C MET A 231 -20.14 -0.44 2.74
N ASP A 232 -21.07 0.39 2.26
CA ASP A 232 -21.40 0.52 0.83
C ASP A 232 -20.29 1.29 0.06
N VAL A 233 -19.13 0.65 -0.11
CA VAL A 233 -17.99 1.18 -0.88
C VAL A 233 -17.90 0.44 -2.21
N SER A 234 -18.08 1.18 -3.30
CA SER A 234 -17.98 0.65 -4.66
C SER A 234 -16.79 1.25 -5.40
N LEU A 235 -16.03 0.39 -6.07
CA LEU A 235 -14.96 0.71 -7.01
C LEU A 235 -15.41 0.59 -8.47
N GLN A 236 -16.69 0.29 -8.72
CA GLN A 236 -17.21 0.26 -10.08
C GLN A 236 -17.11 1.65 -10.71
N THR A 237 -16.47 1.72 -11.88
CA THR A 237 -16.27 2.97 -12.60
C THR A 237 -16.49 2.79 -14.11
N TRP A 238 -16.19 3.82 -14.89
CA TRP A 238 -16.34 3.79 -16.35
C TRP A 238 -15.22 3.00 -17.02
N SER A 239 -15.52 2.38 -18.16
CA SER A 239 -14.50 1.79 -19.03
C SER A 239 -13.65 2.88 -19.70
N GLU A 240 -12.42 2.52 -20.08
CA GLU A 240 -11.51 3.39 -20.84
C GLU A 240 -12.17 3.97 -22.10
N GLU A 241 -12.95 3.16 -22.84
CA GLU A 241 -13.68 3.59 -24.04
C GLU A 241 -14.69 4.70 -23.72
N ARG A 242 -15.48 4.53 -22.65
CA ARG A 242 -16.46 5.54 -22.22
C ARG A 242 -15.77 6.81 -21.75
N VAL A 243 -14.64 6.70 -21.06
CA VAL A 243 -13.82 7.85 -20.64
C VAL A 243 -13.34 8.61 -21.87
N ALA A 244 -12.78 7.92 -22.87
CA ALA A 244 -12.29 8.54 -24.10
C ALA A 244 -13.42 9.25 -24.88
N ASP A 245 -14.59 8.63 -25.01
CA ASP A 245 -15.76 9.25 -25.65
C ASP A 245 -16.21 10.50 -24.89
N ARG A 246 -16.27 10.43 -23.56
CA ARG A 246 -16.67 11.57 -22.76
C ARG A 246 -15.68 12.73 -22.84
N ILE A 247 -14.37 12.44 -22.91
CA ILE A 247 -13.34 13.46 -23.14
C ILE A 247 -13.60 14.17 -24.48
N ARG A 248 -13.90 13.42 -25.55
CA ARG A 248 -14.17 14.01 -26.88
C ARG A 248 -15.42 14.89 -26.88
N GLU A 249 -16.42 14.57 -26.07
CA GLU A 249 -17.62 15.38 -25.93
C GLU A 249 -17.38 16.67 -25.14
N VAL A 250 -16.55 16.63 -24.09
CA VAL A 250 -16.32 17.76 -23.19
C VAL A 250 -15.33 18.76 -23.80
N PHE A 251 -14.29 18.28 -24.49
CA PHE A 251 -13.30 19.13 -25.13
C PHE A 251 -13.74 19.48 -26.55
N ASP A 252 -14.29 20.69 -26.71
CA ASP A 252 -14.81 21.20 -27.99
C ASP A 252 -13.70 21.41 -29.04
N ARG A 253 -12.47 21.67 -28.59
CA ARG A 253 -11.26 21.73 -29.40
C ARG A 253 -10.16 20.87 -28.79
N ASP A 254 -9.25 20.42 -29.65
CA ASP A 254 -8.11 19.59 -29.27
C ASP A 254 -8.49 18.29 -28.53
N ALA A 255 -9.71 17.78 -28.73
CA ALA A 255 -10.21 16.53 -28.15
C ALA A 255 -9.22 15.36 -28.31
N GLY A 256 -8.60 15.24 -29.50
CA GLY A 256 -7.60 14.20 -29.74
C GLY A 256 -6.35 14.35 -28.87
N GLN A 257 -5.91 15.58 -28.59
CA GLN A 257 -4.81 15.84 -27.66
C GLN A 257 -5.25 15.63 -26.20
N ALA A 258 -6.50 15.95 -25.85
CA ALA A 258 -7.03 15.67 -24.53
C ALA A 258 -7.05 14.17 -24.21
N VAL A 259 -7.51 13.34 -25.16
CA VAL A 259 -7.47 11.87 -25.01
C VAL A 259 -6.03 11.38 -24.85
N ARG A 260 -5.10 11.79 -25.73
CA ARG A 260 -3.68 11.42 -25.60
C ARG A 260 -3.06 11.85 -24.28
N THR A 261 -3.46 13.01 -23.77
CA THR A 261 -2.99 13.51 -22.47
C THR A 261 -3.50 12.61 -21.36
N ALA A 262 -4.78 12.25 -21.35
CA ALA A 262 -5.36 11.33 -20.37
C ALA A 262 -4.75 9.91 -20.46
N GLU A 263 -4.56 9.37 -21.66
CA GLU A 263 -3.86 8.10 -21.90
C GLU A 263 -2.44 8.13 -21.31
N CYS A 264 -1.68 9.19 -21.58
CA CYS A 264 -0.32 9.33 -21.05
C CYS A 264 -0.28 9.46 -19.51
N GLN A 265 -1.29 10.08 -18.91
CA GLN A 265 -1.33 10.33 -17.47
C GLN A 265 -1.77 9.10 -16.67
N SER A 266 -2.78 8.36 -17.15
CA SER A 266 -3.45 7.32 -16.37
C SER A 266 -3.82 6.07 -17.17
N LEU A 267 -3.53 6.02 -18.47
CA LEU A 267 -4.11 5.02 -19.38
C LEU A 267 -5.65 5.05 -19.40
N LEU A 268 -6.24 6.25 -19.22
CA LEU A 268 -7.69 6.46 -19.13
C LEU A 268 -8.36 5.83 -17.90
N GLU A 269 -7.59 5.33 -16.94
CA GLU A 269 -8.09 4.67 -15.73
C GLU A 269 -8.67 5.70 -14.73
N PRO A 270 -9.99 5.68 -14.44
CA PRO A 270 -10.61 6.63 -13.53
C PRO A 270 -10.11 6.56 -12.10
N LEU A 271 -9.72 5.38 -11.62
CA LEU A 271 -9.25 5.18 -10.24
C LEU A 271 -7.72 5.23 -10.13
N ALA A 272 -7.03 5.74 -11.15
CA ALA A 272 -5.59 5.90 -11.14
C ALA A 272 -5.16 6.92 -10.09
N THR A 273 -4.25 6.50 -9.21
CA THR A 273 -3.61 7.36 -8.22
C THR A 273 -2.11 7.15 -8.28
N THR A 274 -1.36 8.24 -8.20
CA THR A 274 0.10 8.14 -8.06
C THR A 274 0.56 8.79 -6.77
N SER A 275 1.55 8.15 -6.14
CA SER A 275 2.35 8.75 -5.09
C SER A 275 3.79 8.51 -5.50
N GLN A 276 4.41 9.47 -6.18
CA GLN A 276 5.88 9.45 -6.24
C GLN A 276 6.36 9.62 -4.80
N ALA A 277 7.41 8.92 -4.40
CA ALA A 277 7.91 8.91 -3.03
C ALA A 277 8.24 10.31 -2.47
N ASP A 278 8.27 11.32 -3.35
CA ASP A 278 8.70 12.69 -3.11
C ASP A 278 7.66 13.74 -3.59
N SER A 279 6.53 13.34 -4.20
CA SER A 279 5.60 14.25 -4.90
C SER A 279 4.25 14.44 -4.23
N THR A 280 3.58 15.51 -4.64
CA THR A 280 2.13 15.70 -4.49
C THR A 280 1.39 14.53 -5.13
N ARG A 281 0.41 13.97 -4.42
CA ARG A 281 -0.48 12.95 -4.95
C ARG A 281 -1.33 13.50 -6.09
N THR A 282 -1.60 12.65 -7.07
CA THR A 282 -2.46 12.96 -8.21
C THR A 282 -3.59 11.94 -8.36
N TRP A 283 -4.71 12.41 -8.94
CA TRP A 283 -5.99 11.71 -8.88
C TRP A 283 -6.69 11.61 -10.24
N GLY A 284 -7.14 10.40 -10.55
CA GLY A 284 -8.05 10.05 -11.63
C GLY A 284 -7.50 10.26 -13.04
N VAL A 285 -8.42 10.31 -14.01
CA VAL A 285 -8.12 10.28 -15.46
C VAL A 285 -7.03 11.29 -15.87
N PHE A 286 -7.14 12.54 -15.42
CA PHE A 286 -6.17 13.59 -15.74
C PHE A 286 -5.13 13.81 -14.63
N GLN A 287 -4.99 12.90 -13.67
CA GLN A 287 -3.97 12.99 -12.60
C GLN A 287 -3.93 14.39 -11.94
N LEU A 288 -5.10 14.86 -11.50
CA LEU A 288 -5.24 16.18 -10.88
C LEU A 288 -4.51 16.19 -9.53
N SER A 289 -3.64 17.16 -9.31
CA SER A 289 -2.89 17.31 -8.06
C SER A 289 -3.73 17.94 -6.95
N GLU A 290 -3.31 17.78 -5.70
CA GLU A 290 -3.91 18.47 -4.54
C GLU A 290 -4.03 20.00 -4.70
N SER A 291 -3.09 20.62 -5.44
CA SER A 291 -3.21 22.06 -5.74
C SER A 291 -4.33 22.34 -6.73
N HIS A 292 -4.50 21.51 -7.76
CA HIS A 292 -5.62 21.64 -8.69
C HIS A 292 -6.96 21.44 -7.98
N LEU A 293 -7.06 20.46 -7.06
CA LEU A 293 -8.29 20.21 -6.31
C LEU A 293 -8.68 21.41 -5.44
N ARG A 294 -7.72 21.99 -4.69
CA ARG A 294 -7.95 23.21 -3.90
C ARG A 294 -8.37 24.41 -4.74
N GLU A 295 -7.80 24.54 -5.95
CA GLU A 295 -8.13 25.64 -6.85
C GLU A 295 -9.51 25.49 -7.49
N LEU A 296 -9.99 24.24 -7.64
CA LEU A 296 -11.27 23.90 -8.28
C LEU A 296 -12.37 23.57 -7.27
N ASP A 297 -12.14 23.83 -5.98
CA ASP A 297 -13.03 23.48 -4.85
C ASP A 297 -13.47 22.00 -4.87
N GLY A 298 -12.55 21.10 -5.23
CA GLY A 298 -12.77 19.66 -5.29
C GLY A 298 -12.10 18.88 -4.17
N THR A 299 -12.53 17.63 -4.01
CA THR A 299 -11.96 16.65 -3.07
C THR A 299 -11.35 15.47 -3.82
N PRO A 300 -10.53 14.63 -3.15
CA PRO A 300 -10.07 13.37 -3.72
C PRO A 300 -11.20 12.45 -4.22
N VAL A 301 -12.33 12.40 -3.49
CA VAL A 301 -13.51 11.64 -3.89
C VAL A 301 -14.07 12.18 -5.21
N ASP A 302 -14.21 13.50 -5.34
CA ASP A 302 -14.64 14.13 -6.59
C ASP A 302 -13.67 13.84 -7.74
N ALA A 303 -12.36 13.82 -7.45
CA ALA A 303 -11.33 13.57 -8.45
C ALA A 303 -11.31 12.13 -8.96
N LEU A 304 -11.83 11.16 -8.20
CA LEU A 304 -11.99 9.77 -8.63
C LEU A 304 -13.30 9.54 -9.39
N ASP A 305 -14.24 10.49 -9.37
CA ASP A 305 -15.39 10.49 -10.28
C ASP A 305 -14.95 10.92 -11.69
N PRO A 306 -15.08 10.06 -12.72
CA PRO A 306 -14.58 10.37 -14.06
C PRO A 306 -15.26 11.58 -14.70
N GLU A 307 -16.56 11.81 -14.45
CA GLU A 307 -17.27 12.97 -15.01
C GLU A 307 -16.73 14.28 -14.42
N TRP A 308 -16.58 14.34 -13.10
CA TRP A 308 -16.03 15.49 -12.42
C TRP A 308 -14.58 15.72 -12.83
N ASN A 309 -13.75 14.67 -12.89
CA ASN A 309 -12.34 14.75 -13.27
C ASN A 309 -12.17 15.31 -14.69
N ILE A 310 -12.92 14.80 -15.67
CA ILE A 310 -12.88 15.28 -17.06
C ILE A 310 -13.32 16.75 -17.14
N ARG A 311 -14.41 17.13 -16.46
CA ARG A 311 -14.86 18.53 -16.43
C ARG A 311 -13.87 19.45 -15.72
N ALA A 312 -13.22 18.98 -14.66
CA ALA A 312 -12.20 19.71 -13.93
C ALA A 312 -10.97 19.95 -14.81
N ALA A 313 -10.52 18.94 -15.54
CA ALA A 313 -9.46 19.07 -16.52
C ALA A 313 -9.82 20.09 -17.62
N HIS A 314 -11.04 20.03 -18.15
CA HIS A 314 -11.52 21.01 -19.12
C HIS A 314 -11.52 22.44 -18.54
N ARG A 315 -11.91 22.64 -17.27
CA ARG A 315 -11.84 23.98 -16.63
C ARG A 315 -10.42 24.51 -16.48
N LEU A 316 -9.41 23.64 -16.34
CA LEU A 316 -8.00 24.05 -16.33
C LEU A 316 -7.54 24.42 -17.73
N TRP A 317 -7.87 23.56 -18.71
CA TRP A 317 -7.57 23.79 -20.12
C TRP A 317 -8.20 25.08 -20.65
N SER A 318 -9.50 25.33 -20.40
CA SER A 318 -10.27 26.43 -20.99
C SER A 318 -9.78 27.84 -20.60
N ARG A 319 -8.89 27.96 -19.61
CA ARG A 319 -8.33 29.27 -19.19
C ARG A 319 -7.26 29.80 -20.14
N HIS A 320 -6.52 28.87 -20.75
CA HIS A 320 -5.42 29.17 -21.64
C HIS A 320 -5.54 28.46 -22.99
N GLU A 321 -6.55 27.60 -23.13
CA GLU A 321 -6.82 26.75 -24.29
C GLU A 321 -5.62 25.87 -24.65
N ASP A 322 -4.89 25.40 -23.63
CA ASP A 322 -3.70 24.57 -23.79
C ASP A 322 -3.55 23.55 -22.65
N PHE A 323 -2.62 22.61 -22.84
CA PHE A 323 -2.36 21.52 -21.90
C PHE A 323 -1.21 21.83 -20.93
N ARG A 324 -0.99 23.11 -20.58
CA ARG A 324 0.14 23.50 -19.71
C ARG A 324 0.09 22.91 -18.30
N ALA A 325 -1.09 22.51 -17.84
CA ALA A 325 -1.24 21.79 -16.57
C ALA A 325 -0.65 20.37 -16.62
N TRP A 326 -0.37 19.84 -17.83
CA TRP A 326 0.19 18.51 -18.08
C TRP A 326 1.41 18.58 -19.01
N PRO A 327 2.52 19.22 -18.59
CA PRO A 327 3.65 19.52 -19.48
C PRO A 327 4.37 18.28 -20.00
N HIS A 328 4.34 17.16 -19.27
CA HIS A 328 5.05 15.93 -19.62
C HIS A 328 4.30 15.02 -20.61
N CYS A 329 3.02 15.28 -20.85
CA CYS A 329 2.19 14.53 -21.81
C CYS A 329 1.86 15.33 -23.07
N ASN A 330 2.40 16.55 -23.18
CA ASN A 330 2.24 17.37 -24.37
C ASN A 330 3.22 16.91 -25.46
N VAL A 331 2.82 15.95 -26.28
CA VAL A 331 3.55 15.60 -27.50
C VAL A 331 3.14 16.61 -28.57
N THR A 332 3.89 17.69 -28.72
CA THR A 332 3.78 18.56 -29.90
C THR A 332 4.22 17.74 -31.11
N VAL A 333 3.25 17.22 -31.86
CA VAL A 333 3.52 16.69 -33.20
C VAL A 333 3.76 17.92 -34.08
N GLU A 334 5.02 18.29 -34.30
CA GLU A 334 5.34 19.22 -35.38
C GLU A 334 4.88 18.58 -36.70
N PRO A 335 4.10 19.28 -37.55
CA PRO A 335 3.70 18.74 -38.84
C PRO A 335 4.96 18.46 -39.67
N VAL A 336 5.09 17.21 -40.10
CA VAL A 336 6.14 16.77 -41.03
C VAL A 336 5.78 17.29 -42.42
N ASP A 337 5.96 18.59 -42.64
CA ASP A 337 5.92 19.24 -43.95
C ASP A 337 7.08 20.24 -44.01
N GLN A 338 8.30 19.71 -44.20
CA GLN A 338 9.44 20.35 -44.87
C GLN A 338 10.70 19.48 -44.74
N LEU A 339 10.90 18.56 -45.69
CA LEU A 339 12.23 18.15 -46.17
C LEU A 339 12.16 17.84 -47.67
#